data_AF-A0A949ZP72-F1
#
_entry.id   AF-A0A949ZP72-F1
#
_cell.length_a   1.000
_cell.length_b   1.000
_cell.length_c   1.000
_cell.angle_alpha   90.00
_cell.angle_beta   90.00
_cell.angle_gamma   90.00
#
_symmetry.space_group_name_H-M   'P 1'
#
loop_
_entity.id
_entity.type
_entity.pdbx_description
1 polymer ?
#
loop_
_entity_poly.entity_id
_entity_poly.type
_entity_poly.pdbx_seq_one_letter_code
_entity_poly.pdbx_strand_id
1 'polypeptide(L)'
;MSKATRQQSILKLVNNGHAIASQDELRRELARAGFQVTQATLSRDITDLGLVKTAEGYRVPEDFAPRPLPSLERLLREFVIELKQAGNLLVVK
;
A
#
# COMPACT_ATOMS: atom_id res chain seq x y z
N MET A 1 -18.38 -9.88 4.88
CA MET A 1 -17.28 -9.04 5.40
C MET A 1 -16.60 -8.31 4.25
N SER A 2 -16.54 -6.98 4.28
CA SER A 2 -15.90 -6.19 3.22
C SER A 2 -14.38 -6.29 3.28
N LYS A 3 -13.73 -6.61 2.16
CA LYS A 3 -12.26 -6.61 2.00
C LYS A 3 -11.66 -5.29 2.45
N ALA A 4 -12.29 -4.16 2.08
CA ALA A 4 -11.82 -2.83 2.43
C ALA A 4 -11.80 -2.58 3.95
N THR A 5 -12.85 -3.00 4.67
CA THR A 5 -12.92 -2.84 6.13
C THR A 5 -11.83 -3.66 6.84
N ARG A 6 -11.59 -4.89 6.37
CA ARG A 6 -10.51 -5.74 6.90
C ARG A 6 -9.14 -5.11 6.65
N GLN A 7 -8.88 -4.66 5.43
CA GLN A 7 -7.63 -4.00 5.06
C GLN A 7 -7.38 -2.72 5.88
N GLN A 8 -8.42 -1.93 6.15
CA GLN A 8 -8.33 -0.79 7.05
C GLN A 8 -7.95 -1.21 8.48
N SER A 9 -8.49 -2.33 8.97
CA SER A 9 -8.12 -2.89 10.28
C SER A 9 -6.66 -3.35 10.31
N ILE A 10 -6.16 -3.95 9.22
CA ILE A 10 -4.74 -4.32 9.10
C ILE A 10 -3.85 -3.08 9.24
N LEU A 11 -4.14 -2.02 8.49
CA LEU A 11 -3.38 -0.75 8.55
C LEU A 11 -3.40 -0.13 9.96
N LYS A 12 -4.54 -0.16 10.64
CA LYS A 12 -4.64 0.32 12.03
C LYS A 12 -3.76 -0.48 12.97
N LEU A 13 -3.77 -1.81 12.85
CA LEU A 13 -3.02 -2.71 13.73
C LEU A 13 -1.50 -2.53 13.54
N VAL A 14 -1.01 -2.47 12.30
CA VAL A 14 0.43 -2.30 12.05
C VAL A 14 0.95 -0.90 12.44
N ASN A 15 0.05 0.09 12.60
CA ASN A 15 0.38 1.46 12.97
C ASN A 15 0.07 1.80 14.44
N ASN A 16 -0.39 0.85 15.27
CA ASN A 16 -0.86 1.15 16.64
C ASN A 16 0.26 1.27 17.70
N GLY A 17 1.53 1.20 17.29
CA GLY A 17 2.70 1.26 18.17
C GLY A 17 3.16 -0.09 18.74
N HIS A 18 2.37 -1.17 18.62
CA HIS A 18 2.79 -2.54 18.93
C HIS A 18 3.37 -3.22 17.68
N ALA A 19 4.61 -3.70 17.78
CA ALA A 19 5.30 -4.37 16.70
C ALA A 19 4.68 -5.74 16.40
N ILE A 20 4.13 -5.91 15.19
CA ILE A 20 3.60 -7.20 14.72
C ILE A 20 4.66 -7.92 13.90
N ALA A 21 5.28 -8.96 14.46
CA ALA A 21 6.45 -9.61 13.88
C ALA A 21 6.14 -10.74 12.89
N SER A 22 4.91 -11.26 12.90
CA SER A 22 4.52 -12.43 12.10
C SER A 22 3.09 -12.33 11.55
N GLN A 23 2.83 -13.06 10.45
CA GLN A 23 1.48 -13.13 9.89
C GLN A 23 0.50 -13.83 10.84
N ASP A 24 0.97 -14.80 11.61
CA ASP A 24 0.13 -15.49 12.59
C ASP A 24 -0.26 -14.57 13.75
N GLU A 25 0.64 -13.68 14.18
CA GLU A 25 0.31 -12.63 15.14
C GLU A 25 -0.72 -11.65 14.56
N LEU A 26 -0.49 -11.14 13.35
CA LEU A 26 -1.44 -10.26 12.67
C LEU A 26 -2.82 -10.91 12.51
N ARG A 27 -2.85 -12.20 12.18
CA ARG A 27 -4.09 -13.00 12.06
C ARG A 27 -4.82 -13.13 13.41
N ARG A 28 -4.09 -13.32 14.51
CA ARG A 28 -4.67 -13.37 15.87
C ARG A 28 -5.24 -12.02 16.28
N GLU A 29 -4.55 -10.92 16.01
CA GLU A 29 -5.07 -9.57 16.32
C GLU A 29 -6.28 -9.23 15.45
N LEU A 30 -6.28 -9.61 14.17
CA LEU A 30 -7.46 -9.50 13.31
C LEU A 30 -8.65 -10.31 13.84
N ALA A 31 -8.41 -11.53 14.32
CA ALA A 31 -9.45 -12.36 14.92
C ALA A 31 -10.05 -11.70 16.17
N ARG A 32 -9.23 -11.07 17.02
CA ARG A 32 -9.70 -10.27 18.17
C ARG A 32 -10.52 -9.05 17.75
N ALA A 33 -10.18 -8.45 16.61
CA ALA A 33 -10.96 -7.38 15.98
C ALA A 33 -12.20 -7.88 15.20
N GLY A 34 -12.52 -9.18 15.27
CA GLY A 34 -13.69 -9.77 14.63
C GLY A 34 -13.48 -10.23 13.18
N PHE A 35 -12.24 -10.22 12.67
CA PHE A 35 -11.88 -10.64 11.32
C PHE A 35 -11.20 -12.02 11.34
N GLN A 36 -11.98 -13.07 11.10
CA GLN A 36 -11.45 -14.41 10.88
C GLN A 36 -10.97 -14.55 9.43
N VAL A 37 -9.65 -14.74 9.23
CA VAL A 37 -9.05 -14.98 7.91
C VAL A 37 -8.03 -16.09 7.93
N THR A 38 -7.86 -16.75 6.78
CA THR A 38 -6.78 -17.72 6.56
C THR A 38 -5.45 -16.99 6.31
N GLN A 39 -4.35 -17.73 6.44
CA GLN A 39 -3.02 -17.21 6.11
C GLN A 39 -2.93 -16.79 4.64
N ALA A 40 -3.55 -17.54 3.71
CA ALA A 40 -3.56 -17.20 2.29
C ALA A 40 -4.29 -15.87 2.00
N THR A 41 -5.42 -15.61 2.65
CA THR A 41 -6.13 -14.33 2.52
C THR A 41 -5.31 -13.19 3.09
N LEU A 42 -4.70 -13.39 4.26
CA LEU A 42 -3.86 -12.38 4.89
C LEU A 42 -2.60 -12.06 4.06
N SER A 43 -1.98 -13.08 3.46
CA SER A 43 -0.83 -12.90 2.57
C SER A 43 -1.17 -12.05 1.34
N ARG A 44 -2.37 -12.23 0.76
CA ARG A 44 -2.85 -11.40 -0.34
C ARG A 44 -3.10 -9.97 0.12
N ASP A 45 -3.73 -9.77 1.28
CA ASP A 45 -3.96 -8.42 1.81
C ASP A 45 -2.65 -7.68 2.13
N ILE A 46 -1.64 -8.37 2.69
CA ILE A 46 -0.30 -7.81 2.92
C ILE A 46 0.32 -7.33 1.61
N THR A 47 0.19 -8.13 0.55
CA THR A 47 0.71 -7.80 -0.79
C THR A 47 -0.06 -6.62 -1.40
N ASP A 48 -1.39 -6.66 -1.37
CA ASP A 48 -2.26 -5.61 -1.89
C ASP A 48 -2.05 -4.26 -1.17
N LEU A 49 -1.74 -4.30 0.12
CA LEU A 49 -1.47 -3.14 0.96
C LEU A 49 -0.02 -2.64 0.86
N GLY A 50 0.86 -3.38 0.16
CA GLY A 50 2.27 -3.03 0.06
C GLY A 50 3.02 -3.08 1.41
N LEU A 51 2.55 -3.88 2.37
CA LEU A 51 3.21 -3.99 3.67
C LEU A 51 4.55 -4.71 3.53
N VAL A 52 5.58 -4.15 4.18
CA VAL A 52 6.92 -4.74 4.23
C VAL A 52 7.23 -5.28 5.62
N LYS A 53 7.96 -6.40 5.66
CA LYS A 53 8.44 -6.97 6.91
C LYS A 53 9.81 -6.38 7.23
N THR A 54 9.92 -5.78 8.41
CA THR A 54 11.15 -5.16 8.94
C THR A 54 11.60 -5.85 10.22
N ALA A 55 12.73 -5.42 10.79
CA ALA A 55 13.20 -5.89 12.10
C ALA A 55 12.23 -5.56 13.25
N GLU A 56 11.45 -4.47 13.15
CA GLU A 56 10.41 -4.12 14.14
C GLU A 56 8.99 -4.56 13.71
N GLY A 57 8.89 -5.48 12.74
CA GLY A 57 7.60 -6.05 12.31
C GLY A 57 7.06 -5.49 11.00
N TYR A 58 5.78 -5.74 10.72
CA TYR A 58 5.11 -5.24 9.52
C TYR A 58 4.92 -3.73 9.56
N ARG A 59 5.24 -3.04 8.47
CA ARG A 59 5.08 -1.60 8.32
C ARG A 59 4.53 -1.25 6.94
N VAL A 60 3.85 -0.12 6.85
CA VAL A 60 3.63 0.54 5.56
C VAL A 60 4.94 1.27 5.21
N PRO A 61 5.58 1.03 4.06
CA PRO A 61 6.76 1.79 3.68
C PRO A 61 6.39 3.28 3.53
N GLU A 62 7.16 4.18 4.14
CA GLU A 62 6.90 5.63 4.06
C GLU A 62 6.95 6.18 2.62
N ASP A 63 7.60 5.46 1.70
CA ASP A 63 7.67 5.79 0.27
C ASP A 63 6.42 5.38 -0.54
N PHE A 64 5.49 4.61 0.06
CA PHE A 64 4.23 4.17 -0.58
C PHE A 64 2.98 4.77 0.04
N ALA A 65 3.11 5.70 1.00
CA ALA A 65 2.00 6.62 1.25
C ALA A 65 1.73 7.33 -0.08
N PRO A 66 0.48 7.34 -0.61
CA PRO A 66 0.16 8.08 -1.82
C PRO A 66 0.37 9.57 -1.51
N ARG A 67 1.60 10.04 -1.73
CA ARG A 67 1.90 11.46 -1.78
C ARG A 67 1.05 11.95 -2.94
N PRO A 68 0.17 12.94 -2.75
CA PRO A 68 -0.60 13.49 -3.85
C PRO A 68 0.40 13.89 -4.93
N LEU A 69 0.37 13.16 -6.05
CA LEU A 69 1.23 13.47 -7.16
C LEU A 69 0.90 14.92 -7.57
N PRO A 70 1.91 15.71 -7.94
CA PRO A 70 1.66 17.00 -8.57
C PRO A 70 0.62 16.83 -9.70
N SER A 71 -0.22 17.85 -9.93
CA SER A 71 -1.13 17.79 -11.07
C SER A 71 -0.34 17.50 -12.34
N LEU A 72 -0.89 16.69 -13.24
CA LEU A 72 -0.25 16.38 -14.51
C LEU A 72 0.13 17.67 -15.25
N GLU A 73 -0.73 18.68 -15.21
CA GLU A 73 -0.43 20.01 -15.75
C GLU A 73 0.86 20.61 -15.17
N ARG A 74 1.05 20.55 -13.84
CA ARG A 74 2.26 21.07 -13.21
C ARG A 74 3.50 20.31 -13.67
N LEU A 75 3.44 18.99 -13.71
CA LEU A 75 4.56 18.15 -14.17
C LEU A 75 4.92 18.44 -15.63
N LEU A 76 3.91 18.55 -16.49
CA LEU A 76 4.12 18.84 -17.90
C LEU A 76 4.77 20.22 -18.10
N ARG A 77 4.29 21.25 -17.40
CA ARG A 77 4.88 22.60 -17.47
C ARG A 77 6.31 22.67 -16.94
N GLU A 78 6.62 21.91 -15.90
CA GLU A 78 7.89 22.00 -15.18
C GLU A 78 8.99 21.17 -15.83
N PHE A 79 8.64 20.01 -16.40
CA PHE A 79 9.64 19.03 -16.85
C PHE A 79 9.62 18.71 -18.34
N VAL A 80 8.53 18.99 -19.06
CA VAL A 80 8.45 18.65 -20.49
C VAL A 80 8.95 19.80 -21.35
N ILE A 81 9.98 19.50 -22.13
CA ILE A 81 10.62 20.40 -23.08
C ILE A 81 9.97 20.22 -24.46
N GLU A 82 9.65 18.98 -24.83
CA GLU A 82 9.11 18.67 -26.17
C GLU A 82 8.14 17.49 -26.15
N LEU A 83 7.09 17.59 -26.97
CA LEU A 83 6.13 16.52 -27.25
C LEU A 83 6.12 16.23 -28.75
N LYS A 84 6.39 14.99 -29.13
CA LYS A 84 6.33 14.52 -30.52
C LYS A 84 5.43 13.29 -30.64
N GLN A 85 4.49 13.34 -31.57
CA GLN A 85 3.70 12.16 -31.92
C GLN A 85 4.43 11.33 -32.97
N ALA A 86 4.52 10.02 -32.75
CA ALA A 86 5.04 9.04 -33.70
C ALA A 86 4.04 7.89 -33.83
N GLY A 87 3.08 8.04 -34.75
CA GLY A 87 1.97 7.08 -34.91
C GLY A 87 1.13 6.99 -33.64
N ASN A 88 1.10 5.79 -33.03
CA ASN A 88 0.39 5.51 -31.78
C ASN A 88 1.23 5.78 -30.51
N LEU A 89 2.40 6.41 -30.65
CA LEU A 89 3.28 6.78 -29.53
C LEU A 89 3.34 8.30 -29.35
N LEU A 90 3.49 8.73 -28.10
CA LEU A 90 3.85 10.10 -27.73
C LEU A 90 5.23 10.08 -27.09
N VAL A 91 6.20 10.71 -27.75
CA VAL A 91 7.56 10.89 -27.26
C VAL A 91 7.62 12.18 -26.47
N VAL A 92 7.97 12.07 -25.19
CA VAL A 92 8.12 13.19 -24.25
C VAL A 92 9.61 13.37 -23.98
N LYS A 93 10.12 14.59 -24.14
CA LYS A 93 11.50 14.97 -23.83
C LYS A 93 11.53 16.08 -22.79
#